data_AF-A0A369W0L6-F1
#
_entry.id   AF-A0A369W0L6-F1
#
_cell.length_a   1.000
_cell.length_b   1.000
_cell.length_c   1.000
_cell.angle_alpha   90.00
_cell.angle_beta   90.00
_cell.angle_gamma   90.00
#
_symmetry.space_group_name_H-M   'P 1'
#
loop_
_entity.id
_entity.type
_entity.pdbx_description
1 polymer ?
#
loop_
_entity_poly.entity_id
_entity_poly.type
_entity_poly.pdbx_seq_one_letter_code
_entity_poly.pdbx_strand_id
1 'polypeptide(L)'
;MSQSEIYKNAGFGHSVPRGTRPAIVVVDFTYGFTDRQYPTASDAAAQMAATRELTDLARHKGIPVIYTVIAFHPGEVETLAWLRKSKGLAALVEGSRLVEIDA
;
A
#
# COMPACT_ATOMS: atom_id res chain seq x y z
N MET A 1 -20.94 4.61 -28.33
CA MET A 1 -20.67 5.26 -27.03
C MET A 1 -19.26 4.88 -26.61
N SER A 2 -18.45 5.86 -26.21
CA SER A 2 -17.14 5.66 -25.61
C SER A 2 -17.26 5.10 -24.19
N GLN A 3 -16.17 4.56 -23.65
CA GLN A 3 -16.12 4.12 -22.25
C GLN A 3 -16.50 5.24 -21.28
N SER A 4 -16.01 6.47 -21.51
CA SER A 4 -16.34 7.63 -20.67
C SER A 4 -17.84 7.94 -20.68
N GLU A 5 -18.49 7.87 -21.84
CA GLU A 5 -19.95 8.06 -21.97
C GLU A 5 -20.72 6.95 -21.25
N ILE A 6 -20.26 5.69 -21.33
CA ILE A 6 -20.87 4.57 -20.61
C ILE A 6 -20.80 4.81 -19.10
N TYR A 7 -19.63 5.20 -18.58
CA TYR A 7 -19.45 5.47 -17.14
C TYR A 7 -20.34 6.63 -16.66
N LYS A 8 -20.36 7.72 -17.44
CA LYS A 8 -21.20 8.89 -17.13
C LYS A 8 -22.68 8.53 -17.14
N ASN A 9 -23.13 7.81 -18.16
CA ASN A 9 -24.54 7.41 -18.30
C ASN A 9 -24.97 6.40 -17.24
N ALA A 10 -24.04 5.59 -16.74
CA ALA A 10 -24.25 4.68 -15.61
C ALA A 10 -24.19 5.38 -14.23
N GLY A 11 -23.91 6.70 -14.20
CA GLY A 11 -23.86 7.47 -12.95
C GLY A 11 -22.57 7.28 -12.13
N PHE A 12 -21.46 6.91 -12.76
CA PHE A 12 -20.15 6.83 -12.08
C PHE A 12 -19.40 8.16 -12.09
N GLY A 13 -18.46 8.32 -11.15
CA GLY A 13 -17.52 9.44 -11.12
C GLY A 13 -17.98 10.68 -10.35
N HIS A 14 -19.07 10.60 -9.58
CA HIS A 14 -19.49 11.69 -8.70
C HIS A 14 -18.52 11.92 -7.52
N SER A 15 -18.49 13.16 -7.03
CA SER A 15 -17.65 13.55 -5.90
C SER A 15 -18.08 12.87 -4.59
N VAL A 16 -17.09 12.46 -3.79
CA VAL A 16 -17.31 11.96 -2.43
C VAL A 16 -17.27 13.12 -1.44
N PRO A 17 -18.32 13.34 -0.63
CA PRO A 17 -18.30 14.33 0.46
C PRO A 17 -17.26 13.95 1.52
N ARG A 18 -16.39 14.89 1.90
CA ARG A 18 -15.36 14.65 2.93
C ARG A 18 -15.94 14.78 4.34
N GLY A 19 -15.58 13.85 5.23
CA GLY A 19 -15.88 13.94 6.66
C GLY A 19 -14.91 14.86 7.42
N THR A 20 -15.09 14.97 8.74
CA THR A 20 -14.32 15.89 9.61
C THR A 20 -13.23 15.21 10.44
N ARG A 21 -13.12 13.87 10.38
CA ARG A 21 -12.16 13.07 11.16
C ARG A 21 -11.37 12.14 10.22
N PRO A 22 -10.37 12.66 9.49
CA PRO A 22 -9.59 11.85 8.55
C PRO A 22 -8.61 10.92 9.27
N ALA A 23 -8.07 9.97 8.51
CA ALA A 23 -6.89 9.18 8.84
C ALA A 23 -6.13 8.92 7.53
N ILE A 24 -4.83 8.62 7.63
CA ILE A 24 -4.01 8.16 6.50
C ILE A 24 -3.67 6.70 6.70
N VAL A 25 -3.86 5.90 5.64
CA VAL A 25 -3.38 4.52 5.55
C VAL A 25 -2.31 4.48 4.46
N VAL A 26 -1.09 4.10 4.84
CA VAL A 26 0.02 3.87 3.91
C VAL A 26 0.12 2.38 3.68
N VAL A 27 -0.15 1.96 2.44
CA VAL A 27 -0.25 0.54 2.11
C VAL A 27 1.09 0.03 1.58
N ASP A 28 1.73 -0.84 2.35
CA ASP A 28 2.85 -1.69 1.95
C ASP A 28 4.04 -0.95 1.32
N PHE A 29 4.34 0.27 1.79
CA PHE A 29 5.66 0.88 1.60
C PHE A 29 6.68 0.22 2.52
N THR A 30 6.96 -1.04 2.24
CA THR A 30 8.05 -1.80 2.84
C THR A 30 9.15 -2.03 1.81
N TYR A 31 10.37 -2.30 2.27
CA TYR A 31 11.50 -2.49 1.35
C TYR A 31 11.23 -3.57 0.30
N GLY A 32 10.46 -4.61 0.61
CA GLY A 32 10.04 -5.64 -0.35
C GLY A 32 9.26 -5.11 -1.56
N PHE A 33 8.67 -3.93 -1.46
CA PHE A 33 7.91 -3.27 -2.53
C PHE A 33 8.54 -1.98 -3.06
N THR A 34 9.52 -1.41 -2.37
CA THR A 34 10.10 -0.09 -2.74
C THR A 34 11.57 -0.18 -3.16
N ASP A 35 12.31 -1.19 -2.68
CA ASP A 35 13.73 -1.35 -3.00
C ASP A 35 13.92 -2.28 -4.20
N ARG A 36 14.37 -1.70 -5.32
CA ARG A 36 14.51 -2.35 -6.63
C ARG A 36 15.54 -3.49 -6.66
N GLN A 37 16.26 -3.75 -5.56
CA GLN A 37 17.03 -4.99 -5.42
C GLN A 37 16.13 -6.23 -5.30
N TYR A 38 14.89 -6.07 -4.82
CA TYR A 38 13.92 -7.16 -4.68
C TYR A 38 12.99 -7.23 -5.90
N PRO A 39 12.66 -8.44 -6.39
CA PRO A 39 11.88 -8.62 -7.61
C PRO A 39 10.40 -8.23 -7.47
N THR A 40 9.90 -8.08 -6.23
CA THR A 40 8.54 -7.64 -5.92
C THR A 40 8.40 -6.11 -5.90
N ALA A 41 9.51 -5.38 -5.98
CA ALA A 41 9.51 -3.94 -5.84
C ALA A 41 9.15 -3.18 -7.12
N SER A 42 8.70 -1.94 -6.91
CA SER A 42 8.48 -0.93 -7.94
C SER A 42 9.27 0.33 -7.58
N ASP A 43 9.51 1.21 -8.56
CA ASP A 43 10.07 2.53 -8.27
C ASP A 43 9.01 3.41 -7.61
N ALA A 44 9.14 3.59 -6.29
CA ALA A 44 8.17 4.28 -5.45
C ALA A 44 8.70 5.60 -4.86
N ALA A 45 9.88 6.07 -5.25
CA ALA A 45 10.56 7.18 -4.57
C ALA A 45 9.72 8.47 -4.55
N ALA A 46 9.10 8.83 -5.68
CA ALA A 46 8.26 10.03 -5.77
C ALA A 46 6.96 9.88 -4.96
N GLN A 47 6.37 8.69 -4.95
CA GLN A 47 5.15 8.36 -4.23
C GLN A 47 5.38 8.35 -2.71
N MET A 48 6.52 7.82 -2.26
CA MET A 48 6.94 7.85 -0.86
C MET A 48 7.18 9.29 -0.39
N ALA A 49 7.88 10.11 -1.18
CA ALA A 49 8.10 11.53 -0.86
C ALA A 49 6.77 12.30 -0.69
N ALA A 50 5.84 12.17 -1.64
CA ALA A 50 4.52 12.81 -1.54
C ALA A 50 3.70 12.27 -0.35
N THR A 51 3.81 10.97 -0.06
CA THR A 51 3.14 10.36 1.10
C THR A 51 3.73 10.86 2.41
N ARG A 52 5.05 11.06 2.48
CA ARG A 52 5.73 11.64 3.63
C ARG A 52 5.19 13.03 3.95
N GLU A 53 5.02 13.91 2.96
CA GLU A 53 4.40 15.22 3.18
C GLU A 53 3.01 15.13 3.83
N LEU A 54 2.17 14.19 3.36
CA LEU A 54 0.84 13.96 3.93
C LEU A 54 0.92 13.42 5.36
N THR A 55 1.79 12.45 5.62
CA THR A 55 1.92 11.82 6.94
C THR A 55 2.54 12.75 7.97
N ASP A 56 3.48 13.60 7.58
CA ASP A 56 4.09 14.58 8.48
C ASP A 56 3.08 15.66 8.88
N LEU A 57 2.27 16.15 7.93
CA LEU A 57 1.16 17.05 8.23
C LEU A 57 0.11 16.39 9.13
N ALA A 58 -0.24 15.13 8.86
CA ALA A 58 -1.21 14.39 9.65
C ALA A 58 -0.74 14.22 11.09
N ARG A 59 0.52 13.77 11.30
CA ARG A 59 1.13 13.65 12.63
C ARG A 59 1.14 14.99 13.36
N HIS A 60 1.54 16.08 12.69
CA HIS A 60 1.53 17.41 13.29
C HIS A 60 0.13 17.86 13.73
N LYS A 61 -0.91 17.43 13.03
CA LYS A 61 -2.32 17.73 13.35
C LYS A 61 -3.00 16.73 14.28
N GLY A 62 -2.29 15.71 14.77
CA GLY A 62 -2.88 14.63 15.58
C GLY A 62 -3.86 13.75 14.79
N ILE A 63 -3.76 13.72 13.46
CA ILE A 63 -4.52 12.84 12.58
C ILE A 63 -3.84 11.46 12.58
N PRO A 64 -4.58 10.35 12.73
CA PRO A 64 -4.00 9.02 12.71
C PRO A 64 -3.27 8.71 11.39
N VAL A 65 -2.08 8.13 11.50
CA VAL A 65 -1.31 7.58 10.39
C VAL A 65 -1.05 6.11 10.67
N ILE A 66 -1.52 5.23 9.78
CA ILE A 66 -1.46 3.78 9.92
C ILE A 66 -0.66 3.23 8.75
N TYR A 67 0.36 2.43 9.02
CA TYR A 67 1.12 1.71 8.01
C TYR A 67 0.68 0.24 8.00
N THR A 68 0.55 -0.33 6.80
CA THR A 68 0.33 -1.77 6.63
C THR A 68 1.61 -2.42 6.12
N VAL A 69 1.75 -3.70 6.48
CA VAL A 69 2.87 -4.56 6.08
C VAL A 69 2.30 -5.94 5.79
N ILE A 70 2.75 -6.57 4.72
CA ILE A 70 2.61 -8.01 4.52
C ILE A 70 3.82 -8.69 5.16
N ALA A 71 3.57 -9.53 6.16
CA ALA A 71 4.59 -10.37 6.77
C ALA A 71 3.99 -11.75 7.06
N PHE A 72 4.74 -12.80 6.74
CA PHE A 72 4.37 -14.18 6.99
C PHE A 72 5.28 -14.78 8.04
N HIS A 73 4.74 -15.59 8.93
CA HIS A 73 5.53 -16.59 9.64
C HIS A 73 5.98 -17.69 8.65
N PRO A 74 7.17 -18.30 8.84
CA PRO A 74 7.62 -19.39 7.97
C PRO A 74 6.61 -20.55 7.84
N GLY A 75 5.83 -20.83 8.88
CA GLY A 75 4.80 -21.87 8.89
C GLY A 75 3.57 -21.56 8.03
N GLU A 76 3.38 -20.32 7.58
CA GLU A 76 2.22 -19.90 6.78
C GLU A 76 2.50 -19.97 5.27
N VAL A 77 3.77 -19.99 4.87
CA VAL A 77 4.21 -19.82 3.48
C VAL A 77 3.54 -20.84 2.54
N GLU A 78 3.44 -22.10 2.97
CA GLU A 78 2.87 -23.18 2.18
C GLU A 78 1.36 -23.39 2.39
N THR A 79 0.75 -22.70 3.36
CA THR A 79 -0.66 -22.92 3.73
C THR A 79 -1.61 -21.95 3.00
N LEU A 80 -1.14 -20.74 2.72
CA LEU A 80 -1.98 -19.66 2.20
C LEU A 80 -2.18 -19.77 0.68
N ALA A 81 -3.46 -19.76 0.25
CA ALA A 81 -3.83 -19.84 -1.16
C ALA A 81 -3.24 -18.72 -2.02
N TRP A 82 -3.10 -17.53 -1.43
CA TRP A 82 -2.54 -16.37 -2.13
C TRP A 82 -1.07 -16.58 -2.51
N LEU A 83 -0.29 -17.23 -1.66
CA LEU A 83 1.12 -17.52 -1.92
C LEU A 83 1.31 -18.56 -3.01
N ARG A 84 0.33 -19.44 -3.24
CA ARG A 84 0.31 -20.34 -4.41
C ARG A 84 0.18 -19.58 -5.74
N LYS A 85 -0.57 -18.47 -5.75
CA LYS A 85 -0.78 -17.62 -6.94
C LYS A 85 0.32 -16.58 -7.10
N SER A 86 0.78 -15.99 -6.00
CA SER A 86 1.72 -14.86 -5.95
C SER A 86 3.01 -15.27 -5.23
N LYS A 87 3.75 -16.23 -5.81
CA LYS A 87 4.89 -16.88 -5.15
C LYS A 87 5.99 -15.91 -4.68
N GLY A 88 6.18 -14.77 -5.34
CA GLY A 88 7.17 -13.77 -4.91
C GLY A 88 6.93 -13.23 -3.50
N LEU A 89 5.68 -13.23 -3.03
CA LEU A 89 5.31 -12.74 -1.70
C LEU A 89 5.74 -13.67 -0.58
N ALA A 90 6.06 -14.94 -0.88
CA ALA A 90 6.59 -15.87 0.11
C ALA A 90 7.93 -15.41 0.72
N ALA A 91 8.63 -14.48 0.08
CA ALA A 91 9.85 -13.87 0.60
C ALA A 91 9.59 -12.83 1.71
N LEU A 92 8.35 -12.35 1.88
CA LEU A 92 7.96 -11.35 2.88
C LEU A 92 7.78 -12.01 4.25
N VAL A 93 8.88 -12.50 4.82
CA VAL A 93 8.89 -13.22 6.09
C VAL A 93 9.21 -12.26 7.24
N GLU A 94 8.55 -12.45 8.39
CA GLU A 94 8.86 -11.70 9.60
C GLU A 94 10.35 -11.71 9.95
N GLY A 95 10.85 -10.56 10.42
CA GLY A 95 12.27 -10.37 10.74
C GLY A 95 13.19 -10.19 9.54
N SER A 96 12.68 -10.29 8.31
CA SER A 96 13.43 -9.90 7.11
C SER A 96 13.36 -8.40 6.87
N ARG A 97 14.36 -7.84 6.18
CA ARG A 97 14.32 -6.45 5.73
C ARG A 97 13.13 -6.16 4.81
N LEU A 98 12.62 -7.15 4.07
CA LEU A 98 11.54 -6.95 3.11
C LEU A 98 10.23 -6.48 3.77
N VAL A 99 10.03 -6.77 5.06
CA VAL A 99 8.83 -6.41 5.81
C VAL A 99 9.01 -5.15 6.66
N GLU A 100 10.19 -4.54 6.66
CA GLU A 100 10.42 -3.26 7.33
C GLU A 100 9.85 -2.12 6.48
N ILE A 101 9.24 -1.14 7.14
CA ILE A 101 8.68 0.06 6.50
C ILE A 101 9.81 0.93 5.94
N ASP A 102 9.68 1.31 4.68
CA ASP A 102 10.51 2.28 3.98
C ASP A 102 9.72 3.59 3.84
N ALA A 103 9.73 4.43 4.88
CA ALA A 103 8.91 5.65 4.92
C ALA A 103 9.62 6.83 5.59
#